data_AF-A0A963RS99-F1
#
_entry.id   AF-A0A963RS99-F1
#
_cell.length_a   1.000
_cell.length_b   1.000
_cell.length_c   1.000
_cell.angle_alpha   90.00
_cell.angle_beta   90.00
_cell.angle_gamma   90.00
#
_symmetry.space_group_name_H-M   'P 1'
#
loop_
_entity.id
_entity.type
_entity.pdbx_description
1 polymer ?
#
loop_
_entity_poly.entity_id
_entity_poly.type
_entity_poly.pdbx_seq_one_letter_code
_entity_poly.pdbx_strand_id
1 'polypeptide(L)'
;PYFGLAWMLSKNGMSMKDVKLVSLEPQPAAQAFVAGQNDAAMTYEPYLSTVRANPQAGKILATTLDYPMVMDTVGCDPKWLKANPKAAAALTKSYFDALEMVKAEPAKANELMGSAVKQSGEAFAKSSAYLRWQDHAANQKFFAGEIQDFMKQAAAILLEAGVIRKLPDDY
;
A
#
# COMPACT_ATOMS: atom_id res chain seq x y z
N PRO A 1 2.51 0.88 8.85
CA PRO A 1 3.25 0.21 7.74
C PRO A 1 4.47 -0.62 8.24
N TYR A 2 4.23 -1.55 9.16
CA TYR A 2 5.26 -2.40 9.76
C TYR A 2 5.92 -3.34 8.73
N PHE A 3 5.10 -4.02 7.92
CA PHE A 3 5.59 -4.99 6.94
C PHE A 3 6.53 -4.37 5.90
N GLY A 4 6.24 -3.15 5.43
CA GLY A 4 7.12 -2.45 4.51
C GLY A 4 8.52 -2.21 5.09
N LEU A 5 8.61 -1.85 6.37
CA LEU A 5 9.90 -1.72 7.07
C LEU A 5 10.61 -3.08 7.19
N ALA A 6 9.90 -4.13 7.62
CA ALA A 6 10.46 -5.46 7.73
C ALA A 6 11.03 -5.97 6.39
N TRP A 7 10.31 -5.72 5.30
CA TRP A 7 10.76 -6.09 3.96
C TRP A 7 12.04 -5.36 3.55
N MET A 8 12.08 -4.04 3.71
CA MET A 8 13.26 -3.24 3.37
C MET A 8 14.48 -3.65 4.20
N LEU A 9 14.30 -3.90 5.51
CA LEU A 9 15.39 -4.40 6.36
C LEU A 9 15.90 -5.77 5.89
N SER A 10 14.99 -6.72 5.65
CA SER A 10 15.34 -8.08 5.19
C SER A 10 16.14 -8.06 3.89
N LYS A 11 15.75 -7.22 2.91
CA LYS A 11 16.49 -7.06 1.65
C LYS A 11 17.89 -6.48 1.81
N ASN A 12 18.20 -5.91 2.96
CA ASN A 12 19.50 -5.34 3.30
C ASN A 12 20.22 -6.13 4.40
N GLY A 13 19.82 -7.39 4.65
CA GLY A 13 20.46 -8.27 5.64
C GLY A 13 20.22 -7.85 7.10
N MET A 14 19.18 -7.05 7.34
CA MET A 14 18.76 -6.57 8.66
C MET A 14 17.41 -7.16 9.05
N SER A 15 17.06 -7.01 10.32
CA SER A 15 15.81 -7.47 10.90
C SER A 15 15.16 -6.39 11.76
N MET A 16 13.91 -6.64 12.18
CA MET A 16 13.21 -5.74 13.10
C MET A 16 13.90 -5.62 14.48
N LYS A 17 14.85 -6.52 14.82
CA LYS A 17 15.63 -6.46 16.06
C LYS A 17 16.75 -5.42 16.01
N ASP A 18 17.12 -4.98 14.81
CA ASP A 18 18.19 -4.01 14.60
C ASP A 18 17.71 -2.54 14.73
N VAL A 19 16.41 -2.34 14.97
CA VAL A 19 15.78 -1.03 15.10
C VAL A 19 14.92 -0.94 16.36
N LYS A 20 14.77 0.28 16.89
CA LYS A 20 13.79 0.57 17.95
C LYS A 20 12.49 1.04 17.32
N LEU A 21 11.38 0.42 17.71
CA LEU A 21 10.08 0.70 17.12
C LEU A 21 9.21 1.54 18.04
N VAL A 22 8.54 2.53 17.44
CA VAL A 22 7.42 3.24 18.04
C VAL A 22 6.22 3.03 17.11
N SER A 23 5.12 2.52 17.63
CA SER A 23 3.91 2.27 16.84
C SER A 23 3.06 3.54 16.81
N LEU A 24 2.97 4.16 15.64
CA LEU A 24 2.17 5.35 15.37
C LEU A 24 1.32 5.12 14.12
N GLU A 25 0.14 5.74 14.10
CA GLU A 25 -0.65 5.84 12.87
C GLU A 25 0.14 6.61 11.78
N PRO A 26 -0.15 6.40 10.48
CA PRO A 26 0.64 6.95 9.37
C PRO A 26 0.83 8.47 9.39
N GLN A 27 -0.21 9.22 9.77
CA GLN A 27 -0.14 10.68 9.90
C GLN A 27 0.71 11.11 11.11
N PRO A 28 0.44 10.65 12.35
CA PRO A 28 1.34 10.90 13.49
C PRO A 28 2.80 10.49 13.24
N ALA A 29 3.06 9.39 12.53
CA ALA A 29 4.42 8.97 12.21
C ALA A 29 5.18 10.01 11.36
N ALA A 30 4.52 10.57 10.33
CA ALA A 30 5.09 11.64 9.53
C ALA A 30 5.34 12.92 10.34
N GLN A 31 4.41 13.28 11.23
CA GLN A 31 4.55 14.46 12.09
C GLN A 31 5.67 14.29 13.12
N ALA A 32 5.78 13.12 13.75
CA ALA A 32 6.85 12.81 14.70
C ALA A 32 8.23 12.89 14.03
N PHE A 33 8.35 12.39 12.78
CA PHE A 33 9.58 12.54 12.00
C PHE A 33 9.90 14.02 11.71
N VAL A 34 8.93 14.78 11.22
CA VAL A 34 9.13 16.22 10.92
C VAL A 34 9.48 17.03 12.17
N ALA A 35 8.98 16.63 13.34
CA ALA A 35 9.29 17.22 14.64
C ALA A 35 10.63 16.76 15.24
N GLY A 36 11.40 15.89 14.57
CA GLY A 36 12.68 15.37 15.05
C GLY A 36 12.57 14.39 16.21
N GLN A 37 11.40 13.76 16.42
CA GLN A 37 11.17 12.82 17.52
C GLN A 37 11.67 11.40 17.20
N ASN A 38 11.76 11.05 15.92
CA ASN A 38 12.22 9.75 15.43
C ASN A 38 13.24 9.94 14.31
N ASP A 39 14.27 9.08 14.26
CA ASP A 39 15.29 9.12 13.21
C ASP A 39 14.75 8.76 11.80
N ALA A 40 13.67 7.99 11.76
CA ALA A 40 12.99 7.58 10.53
C ALA A 40 11.50 7.34 10.77
N ALA A 41 10.69 7.45 9.71
CA ALA A 41 9.30 7.03 9.71
C ALA A 41 8.97 6.28 8.42
N MET A 42 8.26 5.16 8.56
CA MET A 42 7.60 4.48 7.45
C MET A 42 6.15 4.97 7.40
N THR A 43 5.71 5.49 6.26
CA THR A 43 4.35 5.99 6.02
C THR A 43 4.03 5.91 4.52
N TYR A 44 2.88 6.42 4.09
CA TYR A 44 2.41 6.39 2.70
C TYR A 44 1.81 7.74 2.29
N GLU A 45 1.51 7.93 1.00
CA GLU A 45 0.84 9.15 0.52
C GLU A 45 -0.60 9.23 1.05
N PRO A 46 -1.06 10.40 1.53
CA PRO A 46 -0.48 11.74 1.32
C PRO A 46 0.56 12.17 2.38
N TYR A 47 0.83 11.36 3.40
CA TYR A 47 1.67 11.77 4.54
C TYR A 47 3.15 11.83 4.19
N LEU A 48 3.61 11.01 3.23
CA LEU A 48 4.95 11.16 2.65
C LEU A 48 5.15 12.55 2.03
N SER A 49 4.10 13.13 1.41
CA SER A 49 4.17 14.50 0.89
C SER A 49 4.40 15.58 1.96
N THR A 50 4.06 15.33 3.23
CA THR A 50 4.45 16.23 4.34
C THR A 50 5.97 16.33 4.47
N VAL A 51 6.69 15.22 4.28
CA VAL A 51 8.17 15.20 4.32
C VAL A 51 8.74 15.81 3.04
N ARG A 52 8.15 15.52 1.87
CA ARG A 52 8.58 16.14 0.59
C ARG A 52 8.50 17.67 0.63
N ALA A 53 7.47 18.20 1.27
CA ALA A 53 7.26 19.64 1.43
C ALA A 53 8.17 20.28 2.49
N ASN A 54 8.86 19.48 3.31
CA ASN A 54 9.73 19.96 4.38
C ASN A 54 11.14 19.33 4.31
N PRO A 55 11.91 19.63 3.24
CA PRO A 55 13.21 18.98 2.98
C PRO A 55 14.28 19.26 4.05
N GLN A 56 14.07 20.26 4.91
CA GLN A 56 14.96 20.53 6.05
C GLN A 56 14.75 19.56 7.21
N ALA A 57 13.57 18.95 7.31
CA ALA A 57 13.28 17.94 8.33
C ALA A 57 13.81 16.55 7.94
N GLY A 58 14.05 16.31 6.65
CA GLY A 58 14.61 15.06 6.16
C GLY A 58 14.34 14.82 4.68
N LYS A 59 14.57 13.59 4.23
CA LYS A 59 14.39 13.18 2.84
C LYS A 59 13.77 11.78 2.72
N ILE A 60 13.20 11.49 1.56
CA ILE A 60 12.74 10.14 1.24
C ILE A 60 13.96 9.24 1.04
N LEU A 61 14.07 8.19 1.86
CA LEU A 61 15.18 7.22 1.78
C LEU A 61 14.91 6.13 0.74
N ALA A 62 13.69 5.58 0.74
CA ALA A 62 13.25 4.53 -0.17
C ALA A 62 11.73 4.57 -0.29
N THR A 63 11.21 4.01 -1.37
CA THR A 63 9.78 3.90 -1.68
C THR A 63 9.43 2.51 -2.17
N THR A 64 8.15 2.27 -2.43
CA THR A 64 7.68 1.03 -3.06
C THR A 64 8.06 0.92 -4.55
N LEU A 65 8.69 1.94 -5.14
CA LEU A 65 9.33 1.84 -6.45
C LEU A 65 10.66 1.07 -6.36
N ASP A 66 11.40 1.28 -5.27
CA ASP A 66 12.67 0.59 -4.99
C ASP A 66 12.43 -0.84 -4.49
N TYR A 67 11.33 -1.01 -3.75
CA TYR A 67 10.89 -2.29 -3.19
C TYR A 67 9.41 -2.51 -3.57
N PRO A 68 9.07 -3.26 -4.63
CA PRO A 68 7.68 -3.42 -5.06
C PRO A 68 6.94 -4.47 -4.19
N MET A 69 6.80 -4.20 -2.89
CA MET A 69 6.26 -5.14 -1.90
C MET A 69 4.83 -4.86 -1.42
N VAL A 70 4.14 -3.90 -2.04
CA VAL A 70 2.78 -3.52 -1.64
C VAL A 70 1.85 -3.56 -2.84
N MET A 71 0.76 -4.31 -2.71
CA MET A 71 -0.37 -4.34 -3.62
C MET A 71 -1.65 -4.30 -2.79
N ASP A 72 -2.49 -3.29 -3.01
CA ASP A 72 -3.81 -3.23 -2.39
C ASP A 72 -4.77 -4.15 -3.14
N THR A 73 -5.45 -5.02 -2.41
CA THR A 73 -6.39 -5.99 -2.98
C THR A 73 -7.73 -5.94 -2.24
N VAL A 74 -8.79 -6.33 -2.94
CA VAL A 74 -10.12 -6.52 -2.35
C VAL A 74 -10.34 -8.01 -2.15
N GLY A 75 -10.45 -8.44 -0.89
CA GLY A 75 -10.78 -9.81 -0.53
C GLY A 75 -12.25 -9.98 -0.20
N CYS A 76 -12.85 -11.09 -0.63
CA CYS A 76 -14.19 -11.51 -0.21
C CYS A 76 -14.08 -12.78 0.63
N ASP A 77 -14.89 -12.89 1.68
CA ASP A 77 -15.04 -14.14 2.41
C ASP A 77 -15.48 -15.28 1.45
N PRO A 78 -14.86 -16.48 1.50
CA PRO A 78 -15.18 -17.55 0.58
C PRO A 78 -16.64 -18.04 0.63
N LYS A 79 -17.30 -18.00 1.80
CA LYS A 79 -18.72 -18.37 1.90
C LYS A 79 -19.60 -17.31 1.27
N TRP A 80 -19.30 -16.03 1.51
CA TRP A 80 -20.02 -14.92 0.89
C TRP A 80 -19.88 -14.96 -0.64
N LEU A 81 -18.66 -15.21 -1.15
CA LEU A 81 -18.38 -15.28 -2.58
C LEU A 81 -19.19 -16.39 -3.27
N LYS A 82 -19.24 -17.59 -2.67
CA LYS A 82 -20.05 -18.71 -3.17
C LYS A 82 -21.55 -18.40 -3.17
N ALA A 83 -22.04 -17.70 -2.15
CA ALA A 83 -23.44 -17.34 -2.04
C ALA A 83 -23.84 -16.16 -2.96
N ASN A 84 -22.90 -15.27 -3.31
CA ASN A 84 -23.16 -14.02 -4.01
C ASN A 84 -22.31 -13.84 -5.29
N PRO A 85 -22.25 -14.82 -6.21
CA PRO A 85 -21.35 -14.76 -7.36
C PRO A 85 -21.65 -13.57 -8.29
N LYS A 86 -22.93 -13.20 -8.43
CA LYS A 86 -23.33 -12.03 -9.23
C LYS A 86 -22.86 -10.72 -8.61
N ALA A 87 -22.95 -10.58 -7.28
CA ALA A 87 -22.53 -9.37 -6.59
C ALA A 87 -21.00 -9.23 -6.63
N ALA A 88 -20.26 -10.33 -6.48
CA ALA A 88 -18.81 -10.33 -6.61
C ALA A 88 -18.36 -9.93 -8.02
N ALA A 89 -18.97 -10.50 -9.06
CA ALA A 89 -18.68 -10.12 -10.44
C ALA A 89 -19.01 -8.65 -10.71
N ALA A 90 -20.11 -8.14 -10.15
CA ALA A 90 -20.47 -6.73 -10.24
C ALA A 90 -19.44 -5.83 -9.52
N LEU A 91 -18.97 -6.20 -8.33
CA LEU A 91 -17.94 -5.46 -7.60
C LEU A 91 -16.64 -5.36 -8.41
N THR A 92 -16.17 -6.48 -8.99
CA THR A 92 -14.99 -6.49 -9.86
C THR A 92 -15.21 -5.62 -11.10
N LYS A 93 -16.37 -5.72 -11.75
CA LYS A 93 -16.69 -4.88 -12.92
C LYS A 93 -16.69 -3.39 -12.55
N SER A 94 -17.33 -3.02 -11.45
CA SER A 94 -17.42 -1.63 -11.01
C SER A 94 -16.05 -1.02 -10.69
N TYR A 95 -15.09 -1.81 -10.19
CA TYR A 95 -13.72 -1.34 -10.03
C TYR A 95 -13.10 -0.95 -11.38
N PHE A 96 -13.20 -1.80 -12.40
CA PHE A 96 -12.65 -1.48 -13.72
C PHE A 96 -13.42 -0.34 -14.41
N ASP A 97 -14.75 -0.25 -14.25
CA ASP A 97 -15.52 0.90 -14.72
C ASP A 97 -15.03 2.20 -14.06
N ALA A 98 -14.66 2.16 -12.76
CA ALA A 98 -14.08 3.30 -12.07
C ALA A 98 -12.69 3.68 -12.61
N LEU A 99 -11.85 2.70 -12.97
CA LEU A 99 -10.56 2.98 -13.60
C LEU A 99 -10.72 3.64 -14.99
N GLU A 100 -11.71 3.21 -15.77
CA GLU A 100 -12.04 3.87 -17.03
C GLU A 100 -12.54 5.31 -16.80
N MET A 101 -13.33 5.56 -15.74
CA MET A 101 -13.74 6.91 -15.36
C MET A 101 -12.54 7.77 -14.93
N VAL A 102 -11.59 7.24 -14.16
CA VAL A 102 -10.36 7.96 -13.79
C VAL A 102 -9.60 8.41 -15.03
N LYS A 103 -9.57 7.59 -16.08
CA LYS A 103 -8.91 7.90 -17.35
C LYS A 103 -9.71 8.91 -18.20
N ALA A 104 -11.03 8.73 -18.30
CA ALA A 104 -11.89 9.53 -19.18
C ALA A 104 -12.30 10.88 -18.58
N GLU A 105 -12.51 10.94 -17.27
CA GLU A 105 -13.03 12.10 -16.53
C GLU A 105 -12.16 12.41 -15.28
N PRO A 106 -10.84 12.64 -15.42
CA PRO A 106 -9.91 12.70 -14.28
C PRO A 106 -10.27 13.75 -13.24
N ALA A 107 -10.72 14.95 -13.66
CA ALA A 107 -11.10 16.01 -12.72
C ALA A 107 -12.28 15.60 -11.81
N LYS A 108 -13.33 15.03 -12.40
CA LYS A 108 -14.52 14.54 -11.69
C LYS A 108 -14.19 13.34 -10.82
N ALA A 109 -13.40 12.40 -11.34
CA ALA A 109 -12.95 11.23 -10.57
C ALA A 109 -12.14 11.67 -9.34
N ASN A 110 -11.21 12.62 -9.51
CA ASN A 110 -10.40 13.17 -8.43
C ASN A 110 -11.27 13.91 -7.39
N GLU A 111 -12.28 14.67 -7.80
CA GLU A 111 -13.21 15.35 -6.89
C GLU A 111 -13.99 14.34 -6.04
N LEU A 112 -14.55 13.30 -6.66
CA LEU A 112 -15.28 12.23 -5.96
C LEU A 112 -14.39 11.47 -4.97
N MET A 113 -13.22 11.03 -5.42
CA MET A 113 -12.29 10.28 -4.57
C MET A 113 -11.71 11.15 -3.45
N GLY A 114 -11.34 12.40 -3.78
CA GLY A 114 -10.87 13.38 -2.81
C GLY A 114 -11.90 13.59 -1.69
N SER A 115 -13.17 13.81 -2.03
CA SER A 115 -14.24 13.97 -1.05
C SER A 115 -14.35 12.75 -0.11
N ALA A 116 -14.26 11.53 -0.65
CA ALA A 116 -14.32 10.30 0.15
C ALA A 116 -13.17 10.18 1.15
N VAL A 117 -11.99 10.72 0.84
CA VAL A 117 -10.81 10.73 1.73
C VAL A 117 -10.56 12.07 2.42
N LYS A 118 -11.56 12.97 2.42
CA LYS A 118 -11.50 14.31 3.04
C LYS A 118 -10.36 15.19 2.50
N GLN A 119 -10.15 15.14 1.19
CA GLN A 119 -9.22 15.97 0.44
C GLN A 119 -9.95 16.75 -0.66
N SER A 120 -9.36 17.85 -1.14
CA SER A 120 -9.78 18.43 -2.41
C SER A 120 -9.42 17.49 -3.56
N GLY A 121 -10.11 17.61 -4.70
CA GLY A 121 -9.75 16.84 -5.89
C GLY A 121 -8.31 17.11 -6.35
N GLU A 122 -7.83 18.34 -6.22
CA GLU A 122 -6.43 18.69 -6.53
C GLU A 122 -5.44 17.98 -5.61
N ALA A 123 -5.70 17.96 -4.29
CA ALA A 123 -4.84 17.28 -3.33
C ALA A 123 -4.82 15.77 -3.56
N PHE A 124 -5.98 15.18 -3.89
CA PHE A 124 -6.09 13.78 -4.26
C PHE A 124 -5.34 13.47 -5.56
N ALA A 125 -5.45 14.32 -6.58
CA ALA A 125 -4.73 14.14 -7.85
C ALA A 125 -3.21 14.11 -7.62
N LYS A 126 -2.69 14.99 -6.77
CA LYS A 126 -1.27 15.05 -6.42
C LYS A 126 -0.79 13.80 -5.67
N SER A 127 -1.57 13.30 -4.71
CA SER A 127 -1.19 12.12 -3.92
C SER A 127 -1.34 10.82 -4.71
N SER A 128 -2.41 10.68 -5.50
CA SER A 128 -2.67 9.50 -6.32
C SER A 128 -1.75 9.38 -7.53
N ALA A 129 -1.07 10.45 -7.94
CA ALA A 129 -0.04 10.39 -8.98
C ALA A 129 1.15 9.47 -8.64
N TYR A 130 1.33 9.12 -7.37
CA TYR A 130 2.33 8.14 -6.92
C TYR A 130 1.81 6.70 -6.90
N LEU A 131 0.55 6.48 -7.27
CA LEU A 131 -0.08 5.15 -7.30
C LEU A 131 -0.10 4.61 -8.74
N ARG A 132 0.02 3.30 -8.86
CA ARG A 132 -0.20 2.57 -10.11
C ARG A 132 -1.51 1.80 -10.01
N TRP A 133 -2.54 2.31 -10.68
CA TRP A 133 -3.83 1.62 -10.82
C TRP A 133 -3.65 0.29 -11.56
N GLN A 134 -4.27 -0.78 -11.04
CA GLN A 134 -4.18 -2.11 -11.64
C GLN A 134 -5.33 -2.31 -12.61
N ASP A 135 -5.06 -2.11 -13.90
CA ASP A 135 -6.03 -2.42 -14.95
C ASP A 135 -6.30 -3.94 -15.06
N HIS A 136 -7.21 -4.31 -15.97
CA HIS A 136 -7.61 -5.70 -16.13
C HIS A 136 -6.45 -6.63 -16.50
N ALA A 137 -5.54 -6.18 -17.38
CA ALA A 137 -4.41 -6.98 -17.82
C ALA A 137 -3.37 -7.14 -16.70
N ALA A 138 -3.07 -6.07 -15.97
CA ALA A 138 -2.18 -6.10 -14.82
C ALA A 138 -2.74 -6.98 -13.70
N ASN A 139 -4.05 -6.91 -13.44
CA ASN A 139 -4.73 -7.77 -12.48
C ASN A 139 -4.59 -9.26 -12.84
N GLN A 140 -4.92 -9.63 -14.08
CA GLN A 140 -4.78 -11.01 -14.56
C GLN A 140 -3.34 -11.51 -14.46
N LYS A 141 -2.36 -10.67 -14.84
CA LYS A 141 -0.94 -11.01 -14.72
C LYS A 141 -0.52 -11.25 -13.27
N PHE A 142 -0.96 -10.37 -12.36
CA PHE A 142 -0.61 -10.48 -10.94
C PHE A 142 -1.11 -11.79 -10.33
N PHE A 143 -2.38 -12.12 -10.56
CA PHE A 143 -3.00 -13.34 -10.03
C PHE A 143 -2.60 -14.63 -10.76
N ALA A 144 -1.94 -14.54 -11.92
CA ALA A 144 -1.43 -15.71 -12.65
C ALA A 144 -0.08 -16.24 -12.13
N GLY A 145 0.61 -15.53 -11.22
CA GLY A 145 1.87 -16.02 -10.66
C GLY A 145 2.64 -15.03 -9.77
N GLU A 146 2.55 -13.72 -10.05
CA GLU A 146 3.32 -12.72 -9.28
C GLU A 146 2.89 -12.69 -7.80
N ILE A 147 1.61 -12.94 -7.52
CA ILE A 147 1.11 -13.04 -6.15
C ILE A 147 1.74 -14.21 -5.40
N GLN A 148 1.94 -15.37 -6.02
CA GLN A 148 2.58 -16.52 -5.36
C GLN A 148 4.04 -16.23 -5.01
N ASP A 149 4.78 -15.59 -5.90
CA ASP A 149 6.17 -15.21 -5.65
C ASP A 149 6.28 -14.13 -4.57
N PHE A 150 5.34 -13.19 -4.54
CA PHE A 150 5.21 -12.23 -3.45
C PHE A 150 4.91 -12.94 -2.12
N MET A 151 3.90 -13.82 -2.08
CA MET A 151 3.48 -14.48 -0.84
C MET A 151 4.57 -15.36 -0.24
N LYS A 152 5.37 -16.06 -1.06
CA LYS A 152 6.52 -16.85 -0.56
C LYS A 152 7.55 -15.98 0.15
N GLN A 153 7.90 -14.84 -0.44
CA GLN A 153 8.83 -13.88 0.17
C GLN A 153 8.21 -13.23 1.42
N ALA A 154 6.95 -12.81 1.33
CA ALA A 154 6.24 -12.19 2.44
C ALA A 154 6.12 -13.13 3.63
N ALA A 155 5.78 -14.40 3.41
CA ALA A 155 5.65 -15.39 4.48
C ALA A 155 6.97 -15.63 5.21
N ALA A 156 8.09 -15.71 4.48
CA ALA A 156 9.42 -15.84 5.09
C ALA A 156 9.74 -14.64 5.99
N ILE A 157 9.53 -13.42 5.50
CA ILE A 157 9.77 -12.17 6.25
C ILE A 157 8.84 -12.05 7.45
N LEU A 158 7.56 -12.39 7.30
CA LEU A 158 6.58 -12.36 8.38
C LEU A 158 6.88 -13.39 9.47
N LEU A 159 7.42 -14.56 9.10
CA LEU A 159 7.85 -15.58 10.04
C LEU A 159 9.08 -15.12 10.82
N GLU A 160 10.09 -14.58 10.12
CA GLU A 160 11.30 -14.03 10.73
C GLU A 160 10.98 -12.86 11.68
N ALA A 161 10.07 -11.98 11.27
CA ALA A 161 9.59 -10.87 12.09
C ALA A 161 8.67 -11.30 13.25
N GLY A 162 8.30 -12.58 13.33
CA GLY A 162 7.44 -13.13 14.39
C GLY A 162 5.96 -12.73 14.29
N VAL A 163 5.53 -12.22 13.13
CA VAL A 163 4.12 -11.85 12.88
C VAL A 163 3.27 -13.09 12.67
N ILE A 164 3.80 -14.09 11.96
CA ILE A 164 3.17 -15.42 11.82
C ILE A 164 4.00 -16.46 12.56
N ARG A 165 3.34 -17.51 13.05
CA ARG A 165 3.98 -18.59 13.84
C ARG A 165 4.42 -19.79 13.00
N LYS A 166 3.83 -19.95 11.82
CA LYS A 166 4.14 -21.00 10.85
C LYS A 166 3.95 -20.45 9.44
N LEU A 167 4.61 -21.07 8.47
CA LEU A 167 4.35 -20.77 7.06
C LEU A 167 2.93 -21.23 6.66
N PRO A 168 2.29 -20.54 5.69
CA PRO A 168 1.09 -21.04 5.04
C PRO A 168 1.30 -22.43 4.46
N ASP A 169 0.24 -23.25 4.49
CA ASP A 169 0.24 -24.57 3.88
C ASP A 169 0.04 -24.46 2.34
N ASP A 170 -0.46 -23.31 1.87
CA ASP A 170 -0.69 -22.95 0.47
C ASP A 170 -0.23 -21.51 0.14
N TYR A 171 0.09 -21.29 -1.13
CA TYR A 171 0.44 -20.00 -1.74
C TYR A 171 -0.29 -19.88 -3.07
#